data_AF-A0AAQ0DMV4-F1
#
_entry.id   AF-A0AAQ0DMV4-F1
#
_cell.length_a   1.000
_cell.length_b   1.000
_cell.length_c   1.000
_cell.angle_alpha   90.00
_cell.angle_beta   90.00
_cell.angle_gamma   90.00
#
_symmetry.space_group_name_H-M   'P 1'
#
loop_
_entity.id
_entity.type
_entity.pdbx_description
1 polymer ?
#
loop_
_entity_poly.entity_id
_entity_poly.type
_entity_poly.pdbx_seq_one_letter_code
_entity_poly.pdbx_strand_id
1 'polypeptide(L)'
;MRNYEDMIVIFLDILGSREMSSFEEKYKIHRIFHESVKQSQDLQGTKEKEHVAYTRKLFSFSDCAYVFYKYKPDVKDSKKDLSKLFQVALLNTSVMMLRLLNEGYLVRGGVTYGSAYFDELSFFGPAVEDAYLIESTKAVTPRILIDQRFGEKIFLHEKRIYGEVFGPSSPHYKFLPKRSYIPTIVSPDQSEYILNVLYILEMEGSIQLGDALITHCELKDNVTSNLLIKIEKHKKDPHITRKLLWKKNYIESSILSLESEGKSFTRLV
;
A
#
# COMPACT_ATOMS: atom_id res chain seq x y z
N MET A 1 31.59 -1.59 -9.05
CA MET A 1 31.16 -2.96 -9.40
C MET A 1 29.66 -3.03 -9.21
N ARG A 2 28.89 -3.57 -10.15
CA ARG A 2 27.43 -3.72 -10.02
C ARG A 2 27.18 -4.94 -9.13
N ASN A 3 26.52 -4.75 -7.98
CA ASN A 3 26.20 -5.79 -7.02
C ASN A 3 24.72 -5.70 -6.63
N TYR A 4 24.18 -6.80 -6.11
CA TYR A 4 22.90 -6.73 -5.41
C TYR A 4 22.99 -5.82 -4.19
N GLU A 5 21.89 -5.15 -3.90
CA GLU A 5 21.70 -4.34 -2.70
C GLU A 5 20.43 -4.82 -1.99
N ASP A 6 20.44 -4.76 -0.66
CA ASP A 6 19.24 -5.06 0.10
C ASP A 6 18.26 -3.89 0.03
N MET A 7 17.03 -4.18 -0.39
CA MET A 7 15.99 -3.18 -0.56
C MET A 7 14.62 -3.78 -0.32
N ILE A 8 13.67 -2.91 0.05
CA ILE A 8 12.26 -3.27 0.06
C ILE A 8 11.79 -3.27 -1.40
N VAL A 9 11.16 -4.36 -1.81
CA VAL A 9 10.54 -4.51 -3.13
C VAL A 9 9.05 -4.70 -2.95
N ILE A 10 8.27 -3.89 -3.65
CA ILE A 10 6.81 -3.94 -3.66
C ILE A 10 6.37 -4.18 -5.09
N PHE A 11 5.72 -5.30 -5.33
CA PHE A 11 5.06 -5.58 -6.60
C PHE A 11 3.55 -5.34 -6.47
N LEU A 12 2.97 -4.64 -7.45
CA LEU A 12 1.56 -4.31 -7.51
C LEU A 12 1.00 -4.69 -8.89
N ASP A 13 -0.17 -5.31 -8.90
CA ASP A 13 -0.87 -5.79 -10.10
C ASP A 13 -2.34 -5.36 -10.05
N ILE A 14 -2.84 -4.79 -11.15
CA ILE A 14 -4.25 -4.40 -11.29
C ILE A 14 -5.07 -5.61 -11.77
N LEU A 15 -6.02 -6.02 -10.94
CA LEU A 15 -6.95 -7.09 -11.26
C LEU A 15 -7.96 -6.68 -12.34
N GLY A 16 -8.18 -7.60 -13.29
CA GLY A 16 -9.18 -7.42 -14.35
C GLY A 16 -8.68 -6.59 -15.55
N SER A 17 -7.39 -6.28 -15.61
CA SER A 17 -6.76 -5.55 -16.72
C SER A 17 -7.00 -6.17 -18.09
N ARG A 18 -7.17 -7.49 -18.17
CA ARG A 18 -7.50 -8.21 -19.41
C ARG A 18 -8.85 -7.82 -20.01
N GLU A 19 -9.80 -7.41 -19.17
CA GLU A 19 -11.12 -6.94 -19.63
C GLU A 19 -11.15 -5.44 -19.92
N MET A 20 -10.12 -4.71 -19.50
CA MET A 20 -9.97 -3.28 -19.77
C MET A 20 -9.60 -3.13 -21.24
N SER A 21 -10.60 -2.86 -22.07
CA SER A 21 -10.44 -2.74 -23.52
C SER A 21 -10.34 -1.29 -23.98
N SER A 22 -10.80 -0.33 -23.17
CA SER A 22 -10.82 1.07 -23.55
C SER A 22 -9.45 1.74 -23.35
N PHE A 23 -9.12 2.65 -24.28
CA PHE A 23 -7.90 3.47 -24.20
C PHE A 23 -7.88 4.31 -22.92
N GLU A 24 -9.00 4.94 -22.57
CA GLU A 24 -9.13 5.82 -21.41
C GLU A 24 -8.82 5.11 -20.10
N GLU A 25 -9.32 3.89 -19.92
CA GLU A 25 -9.05 3.09 -18.74
C GLU A 25 -7.56 2.76 -18.57
N LYS A 26 -6.89 2.38 -19.67
CA LYS A 26 -5.45 2.11 -19.66
C LYS A 26 -4.64 3.39 -19.47
N TYR A 27 -5.08 4.49 -20.07
CA TYR A 27 -4.43 5.79 -19.95
C TYR A 27 -4.51 6.32 -18.52
N LYS A 28 -5.63 6.15 -17.82
CA LYS A 28 -5.77 6.50 -16.40
C LYS A 28 -4.80 5.74 -15.51
N ILE A 29 -4.70 4.42 -15.67
CA ILE A 29 -3.72 3.60 -14.94
C ILE A 29 -2.31 4.12 -15.20
N HIS A 30 -1.97 4.30 -16.49
CA HIS A 30 -0.67 4.79 -16.90
C HIS A 30 -0.37 6.13 -16.25
N ARG A 31 -1.33 7.07 -16.21
CA ARG A 31 -1.18 8.36 -15.54
C ARG A 31 -0.97 8.24 -14.04
N ILE A 32 -1.74 7.40 -13.34
CA ILE A 32 -1.59 7.25 -11.87
C ILE A 32 -0.21 6.71 -11.52
N PHE A 33 0.27 5.69 -12.25
CA PHE A 33 1.64 5.19 -12.04
C PHE A 33 2.69 6.22 -12.46
N HIS A 34 2.52 6.88 -13.61
CA HIS A 34 3.48 7.87 -14.11
C HIS A 34 3.57 9.10 -13.19
N GLU A 35 2.45 9.60 -12.67
CA GLU A 35 2.44 10.66 -11.65
C GLU A 35 3.11 10.19 -10.36
N SER A 36 2.92 8.93 -9.97
CA SER A 36 3.60 8.35 -8.79
C SER A 36 5.11 8.19 -9.01
N VAL A 37 5.56 7.99 -10.26
CA VAL A 37 6.98 8.01 -10.67
C VAL A 37 7.50 9.44 -10.64
N LYS A 38 6.78 10.37 -11.27
CA LYS A 38 7.16 11.78 -11.37
C LYS A 38 7.26 12.42 -9.98
N GLN A 39 6.27 12.21 -9.12
CA GLN A 39 6.36 12.60 -7.71
C GLN A 39 7.59 11.97 -7.04
N SER A 40 7.90 10.70 -7.30
CA SER A 40 9.13 10.07 -6.78
C SER A 40 10.40 10.78 -7.23
N GLN A 41 10.47 11.19 -8.50
CA GLN A 41 11.65 11.78 -9.13
C GLN A 41 11.79 13.25 -8.75
N ASP A 42 10.72 14.03 -8.83
CA ASP A 42 10.66 15.43 -8.44
C ASP A 42 11.04 15.58 -6.95
N LEU A 43 10.52 14.69 -6.08
CA LEU A 43 10.87 14.69 -4.65
C LEU A 43 12.32 14.27 -4.36
N GLN A 44 13.01 13.59 -5.29
CA GLN A 44 14.43 13.23 -5.13
C GLN A 44 15.38 14.35 -5.56
N GLY A 45 14.92 15.26 -6.41
CA GLY A 45 15.70 16.39 -6.91
C GLY A 45 15.64 17.67 -6.06
N THR A 46 14.80 17.71 -5.02
CA THR A 46 14.67 18.90 -4.15
C THR A 46 15.68 18.92 -3.00
N LYS A 47 16.22 20.10 -2.68
CA LYS A 47 17.12 20.32 -1.52
C LYS A 47 16.49 19.92 -0.18
N GLU A 48 15.15 19.92 -0.09
CA GLU A 48 14.40 19.54 1.11
C GLU A 48 14.62 18.08 1.56
N LYS A 49 15.13 17.21 0.69
CA LYS A 49 15.37 15.78 0.99
C LYS A 49 16.83 15.33 0.96
N GLU A 50 17.80 16.25 1.01
CA GLU A 50 19.19 15.88 1.35
C GLU A 50 19.24 15.10 2.67
N HIS A 51 18.38 15.44 3.62
CA HIS A 51 18.28 14.79 4.93
C HIS A 51 17.57 13.41 4.92
N VAL A 52 16.96 13.00 3.81
CA VAL A 52 16.27 11.70 3.72
C VAL A 52 17.28 10.59 3.45
N ALA A 53 17.27 9.57 4.30
CA ALA A 53 18.26 8.48 4.29
C ALA A 53 17.99 7.37 3.24
N TYR A 54 16.95 7.48 2.42
CA TYR A 54 16.58 6.45 1.46
C TYR A 54 16.33 7.02 0.06
N THR A 55 16.42 6.14 -0.92
CA THR A 55 16.08 6.33 -2.33
C THR A 55 14.82 5.52 -2.62
N ARG A 56 13.92 6.08 -3.43
CA ARG A 56 12.71 5.41 -3.91
C ARG A 56 12.74 5.37 -5.44
N LYS A 57 12.58 4.19 -6.04
CA LYS A 57 12.46 4.03 -7.49
C LYS A 57 11.18 3.28 -7.82
N LEU A 58 10.46 3.71 -8.84
CA LEU A 58 9.27 3.03 -9.34
C LEU A 58 9.49 2.68 -10.81
N PHE A 59 9.16 1.45 -11.17
CA PHE A 59 9.05 0.99 -12.55
C PHE A 59 7.62 0.55 -12.77
N SER A 60 6.97 1.07 -13.80
CA SER A 60 5.63 0.64 -14.19
C SER A 60 5.67 0.02 -15.58
N PHE A 61 4.87 -1.02 -15.76
CA PHE A 61 4.69 -1.67 -17.05
C PHE A 61 3.22 -2.03 -17.19
N SER A 62 2.54 -1.40 -18.16
CA SER A 62 1.11 -1.62 -18.42
C SER A 62 0.24 -1.43 -17.16
N ASP A 63 -0.12 -2.53 -16.51
CA ASP A 63 -1.08 -2.72 -15.42
C ASP A 63 -0.41 -3.13 -14.11
N CYS A 64 0.92 -3.23 -14.10
CA CYS A 64 1.69 -3.57 -12.92
C CYS A 64 2.81 -2.55 -12.63
N ALA A 65 3.27 -2.55 -11.39
CA ALA A 65 4.35 -1.68 -10.94
C ALA A 65 5.23 -2.36 -9.89
N TYR A 66 6.52 -2.07 -9.96
CA TYR A 66 7.50 -2.35 -8.93
C TYR A 66 7.93 -1.06 -8.25
N VAL A 67 7.96 -1.07 -6.92
CA VAL A 67 8.45 0.04 -6.10
C VAL A 67 9.59 -0.46 -5.22
N PHE A 68 10.71 0.24 -5.30
CA PHE A 68 11.94 -0.08 -4.60
C PHE A 68 12.26 0.99 -3.57
N TYR A 69 12.65 0.57 -2.36
CA TYR A 69 13.20 1.44 -1.33
C TYR A 69 14.51 0.88 -0.80
N LYS A 70 15.58 1.67 -0.90
CA LYS A 70 16.91 1.33 -0.37
C LYS A 70 17.54 2.51 0.33
N TYR A 71 18.45 2.27 1.27
CA TYR A 71 19.22 3.36 1.87
C TYR A 71 20.14 4.01 0.83
N LYS A 72 20.37 5.32 0.96
CA LYS A 72 21.38 5.99 0.13
C LYS A 72 22.78 5.46 0.48
N PRO A 73 23.73 5.40 -0.48
CA PRO A 73 25.06 4.82 -0.25
C PRO A 73 25.86 5.46 0.88
N ASP A 74 25.64 6.74 1.16
CA ASP A 74 26.33 7.56 2.16
C ASP A 74 25.75 7.45 3.58
N VAL A 75 24.65 6.71 3.75
CA VAL A 75 24.00 6.53 5.05
C VAL A 75 24.73 5.50 5.88
N LYS A 76 25.31 5.95 7.00
CA LYS A 76 25.95 5.10 8.01
C LYS A 76 24.98 4.05 8.56
N ASP A 77 25.47 2.83 8.80
CA ASP A 77 24.65 1.71 9.29
C ASP A 77 23.94 2.02 10.62
N SER A 78 24.56 2.79 11.51
CA SER A 78 23.94 3.23 12.77
C SER A 78 22.70 4.11 12.60
N LYS A 79 22.47 4.66 11.40
CA LYS A 79 21.28 5.45 11.06
C LYS A 79 20.25 4.64 10.26
N LYS A 80 20.56 3.41 9.86
CA LYS A 80 19.64 2.55 9.12
C LYS A 80 18.65 1.91 10.10
N ASP A 81 17.37 2.17 9.89
CA ASP A 81 16.27 1.57 10.64
C ASP A 81 15.28 0.95 9.66
N LEU A 82 15.37 -0.37 9.51
CA LEU A 82 14.59 -1.11 8.52
C LEU A 82 13.09 -0.97 8.78
N SER A 83 12.69 -0.90 10.05
CA SER A 83 11.28 -0.75 10.41
C SER A 83 10.73 0.62 9.98
N LYS A 84 11.52 1.70 10.11
CA LYS A 84 11.17 3.02 9.55
C LYS A 84 11.13 3.00 8.02
N LEU A 85 12.03 2.27 7.36
CA LEU A 85 12.01 2.13 5.91
C LEU A 85 10.71 1.43 5.45
N PHE A 86 10.31 0.35 6.13
CA PHE A 86 9.01 -0.30 5.89
C PHE A 86 7.83 0.64 6.15
N GLN A 87 7.84 1.40 7.26
CA GLN A 87 6.79 2.36 7.57
C GLN A 87 6.57 3.34 6.41
N VAL A 88 7.65 3.93 5.89
CA VAL A 88 7.56 4.88 4.79
C VAL A 88 7.14 4.19 3.49
N ALA A 89 7.67 2.99 3.20
CA ALA A 89 7.33 2.24 2.01
C ALA A 89 5.83 1.87 1.98
N LEU A 90 5.30 1.40 3.10
CA LEU A 90 3.90 1.01 3.26
C LEU A 90 2.96 2.23 3.25
N LEU A 91 3.32 3.35 3.89
CA LEU A 91 2.56 4.61 3.84
C LEU A 91 2.36 5.07 2.39
N ASN A 92 3.46 5.20 1.64
CA ASN A 92 3.40 5.64 0.24
C ASN A 92 2.61 4.65 -0.64
N THR A 93 2.70 3.35 -0.32
CA THR A 93 1.93 2.32 -1.00
C THR A 93 0.44 2.48 -0.72
N SER A 94 0.03 2.69 0.54
CA SER A 94 -1.37 2.93 0.88
C SER A 94 -1.96 4.15 0.17
N VAL A 95 -1.22 5.26 0.09
CA VAL A 95 -1.67 6.46 -0.64
C VAL A 95 -1.91 6.14 -2.13
N MET A 96 -0.96 5.47 -2.79
CA MET A 96 -1.10 5.06 -4.19
C MET A 96 -2.28 4.09 -4.39
N MET A 97 -2.47 3.16 -3.46
CA MET A 97 -3.57 2.19 -3.47
C MET A 97 -4.93 2.85 -3.29
N LEU A 98 -5.04 3.86 -2.41
CA LEU A 98 -6.26 4.64 -2.24
C LEU A 98 -6.63 5.39 -3.51
N ARG A 99 -5.64 5.96 -4.24
CA ARG A 99 -5.88 6.61 -5.54
C ARG A 99 -6.44 5.65 -6.56
N LEU A 100 -5.82 4.47 -6.71
CA LEU A 100 -6.28 3.43 -7.64
C LEU A 100 -7.68 2.93 -7.27
N LEU A 101 -7.91 2.71 -5.98
CA LEU A 101 -9.20 2.24 -5.46
C LEU A 101 -10.31 3.25 -5.70
N ASN A 102 -10.06 4.55 -5.49
CA ASN A 102 -11.03 5.61 -5.73
C ASN A 102 -11.44 5.73 -7.20
N GLU A 103 -10.53 5.41 -8.12
CA GLU A 103 -10.82 5.30 -9.56
C GLU A 103 -11.49 3.96 -9.95
N GLY A 104 -11.79 3.10 -8.97
CA GLY A 104 -12.47 1.83 -9.17
C GLY A 104 -11.56 0.66 -9.57
N TYR A 105 -10.24 0.83 -9.50
CA TYR A 105 -9.27 -0.23 -9.76
C TYR A 105 -9.04 -1.10 -8.53
N LEU A 106 -9.03 -2.41 -8.76
CA LEU A 106 -8.71 -3.40 -7.74
C LEU A 106 -7.26 -3.81 -7.91
N VAL A 107 -6.49 -3.73 -6.83
CA VAL A 107 -5.05 -3.99 -6.88
C VAL A 107 -4.71 -5.04 -5.84
N ARG A 108 -3.77 -5.90 -6.20
CA ARG A 108 -3.14 -6.89 -5.32
C ARG A 108 -1.62 -6.78 -5.44
N GLY A 109 -0.90 -7.38 -4.51
CA GLY A 109 0.55 -7.25 -4.52
C GLY A 109 1.27 -7.96 -3.39
N GLY A 110 2.59 -7.93 -3.47
CA GLY A 110 3.52 -8.51 -2.52
C GLY A 110 4.58 -7.50 -2.10
N VAL A 111 4.88 -7.45 -0.80
CA VAL A 111 5.92 -6.63 -0.20
C VAL A 111 6.97 -7.56 0.41
N THR A 112 8.23 -7.41 0.03
CA THR A 112 9.34 -8.16 0.62
C THR A 112 10.58 -7.28 0.79
N TYR A 113 11.62 -7.82 1.42
CA TYR A 113 12.92 -7.18 1.59
C TYR A 113 14.03 -8.19 1.29
N GLY A 114 15.02 -7.77 0.51
CA GLY A 114 16.18 -8.59 0.23
C GLY A 114 16.98 -8.09 -0.96
N SER A 115 17.83 -8.97 -1.46
CA SER A 115 18.74 -8.66 -2.56
C SER A 115 17.98 -8.40 -3.87
N ALA A 116 18.19 -7.22 -4.43
CA ALA A 116 17.76 -6.86 -5.77
C ALA A 116 18.75 -5.89 -6.41
N TYR A 117 18.61 -5.69 -7.71
CA TYR A 117 19.38 -4.75 -8.50
C TYR A 117 18.42 -3.98 -9.38
N PHE A 118 18.67 -2.68 -9.55
CA PHE A 118 18.04 -1.89 -10.60
C PHE A 118 19.01 -0.84 -11.14
N ASP A 119 18.85 -0.50 -12.42
CA ASP A 119 19.47 0.66 -13.05
C ASP A 119 18.41 1.58 -13.67
N GLU A 120 18.75 2.39 -14.67
CA GLU A 120 17.79 3.27 -15.32
C GLU A 120 16.79 2.50 -16.19
N LEU A 121 17.17 1.34 -16.71
CA LEU A 121 16.44 0.61 -17.74
C LEU A 121 15.69 -0.59 -17.18
N SER A 122 16.27 -1.28 -16.20
CA SER A 122 15.76 -2.58 -15.77
C SER A 122 16.07 -2.88 -14.30
N PHE A 123 15.46 -3.96 -13.80
CA PHE A 123 15.67 -4.48 -12.46
C PHE A 123 15.55 -6.00 -12.46
N PHE A 124 16.21 -6.66 -11.52
CA PHE A 124 16.15 -8.11 -11.31
C PHE A 124 16.66 -8.49 -9.90
N GLY A 125 16.38 -9.72 -9.48
CA GLY A 125 16.96 -10.32 -8.27
C GLY A 125 15.95 -11.05 -7.40
N PRO A 126 16.41 -11.81 -6.39
CA PRO A 126 15.55 -12.66 -5.58
C PRO A 126 14.37 -11.93 -4.92
N ALA A 127 14.57 -10.71 -4.40
CA ALA A 127 13.49 -9.95 -3.78
C ALA A 127 12.42 -9.48 -4.80
N VAL A 128 12.78 -9.34 -6.08
CA VAL A 128 11.82 -9.05 -7.16
C VAL A 128 10.95 -10.28 -7.41
N GLU A 129 11.58 -11.45 -7.51
CA GLU A 129 10.92 -12.73 -7.72
C GLU A 129 10.00 -13.07 -6.54
N ASP A 130 10.45 -12.86 -5.31
CA ASP A 130 9.67 -13.11 -4.09
C ASP A 130 8.42 -12.20 -4.03
N ALA A 131 8.55 -10.91 -4.35
CA ALA A 131 7.41 -9.99 -4.38
C ALA A 131 6.35 -10.43 -5.40
N TYR A 132 6.80 -10.85 -6.58
CA TYR A 132 5.94 -11.41 -7.63
C TYR A 132 5.28 -12.72 -7.20
N LEU A 133 6.04 -13.61 -6.54
CA LEU A 133 5.54 -14.89 -6.08
C LEU A 133 4.42 -14.72 -5.03
N ILE A 134 4.60 -13.79 -4.09
CA ILE A 134 3.57 -13.46 -3.08
C ILE A 134 2.28 -13.00 -3.76
N GLU A 135 2.38 -12.10 -4.73
CA GLU A 135 1.22 -11.61 -5.48
C GLU A 135 0.52 -12.75 -6.24
N SER A 136 1.28 -13.52 -7.02
CA SER A 136 0.74 -14.50 -7.95
C SER A 136 0.18 -15.76 -7.28
N THR A 137 0.71 -16.12 -6.11
CA THR A 137 0.33 -17.38 -5.42
C THR A 137 -0.50 -17.18 -4.15
N LYS A 138 -0.32 -16.07 -3.42
CA LYS A 138 -0.97 -15.85 -2.11
C LYS A 138 -2.00 -14.72 -2.13
N ALA A 139 -1.78 -13.67 -2.93
CA ALA A 139 -2.72 -12.55 -3.05
C ALA A 139 -3.90 -12.88 -3.99
N VAL A 140 -4.69 -13.88 -3.61
CA VAL A 140 -5.84 -14.38 -4.40
C VAL A 140 -6.94 -13.32 -4.53
N THR A 141 -7.10 -12.46 -3.52
CA THR A 141 -8.06 -11.35 -3.47
C THR A 141 -7.35 -9.99 -3.60
N PRO A 142 -8.06 -8.87 -3.82
CA PRO A 142 -7.47 -7.53 -4.00
C PRO A 142 -6.84 -6.95 -2.71
N ARG A 143 -5.69 -7.50 -2.32
CA ARG A 143 -4.95 -7.19 -1.08
C ARG A 143 -3.44 -7.13 -1.31
N ILE A 144 -2.76 -6.36 -0.47
CA ILE A 144 -1.30 -6.27 -0.46
C ILE A 144 -0.78 -7.09 0.71
N LEU A 145 -0.03 -8.15 0.41
CA LEU A 145 0.55 -9.04 1.39
C LEU A 145 2.00 -8.66 1.68
N ILE A 146 2.36 -8.72 2.95
CA ILE A 146 3.74 -8.57 3.41
C ILE A 146 4.31 -9.98 3.61
N ASP A 147 5.53 -10.17 3.13
CA ASP A 147 6.28 -11.40 3.30
C ASP A 147 6.35 -11.81 4.78
N GLN A 148 5.99 -13.07 5.06
CA GLN A 148 5.96 -13.65 6.40
C GLN A 148 7.30 -13.50 7.13
N ARG A 149 8.43 -13.53 6.41
CA ARG A 149 9.78 -13.35 6.98
C ARG A 149 9.95 -12.02 7.71
N PHE A 150 9.18 -11.00 7.32
CA PHE A 150 9.27 -9.65 7.88
C PHE A 150 7.96 -9.19 8.55
N GLY A 151 6.82 -9.79 8.19
CA GLY A 151 5.50 -9.34 8.59
C GLY A 151 5.29 -9.25 10.10
N GLU A 152 5.71 -10.27 10.86
CA GLU A 152 5.59 -10.26 12.34
C GLU A 152 6.32 -9.08 12.96
N LYS A 153 7.59 -8.88 12.56
CA LYS A 153 8.42 -7.79 13.05
C LYS A 153 7.81 -6.43 12.74
N ILE A 154 7.27 -6.24 11.54
CA ILE A 154 6.66 -4.97 11.14
C ILE A 154 5.34 -4.75 11.90
N PHE A 155 4.52 -5.80 12.06
CA PHE A 155 3.28 -5.76 12.85
C PHE A 155 3.54 -5.40 14.32
N LEU A 156 4.50 -6.05 14.96
CA LEU A 156 4.88 -5.73 16.34
C LEU A 156 5.46 -4.33 16.48
N HIS A 157 6.26 -3.89 15.51
CA HIS A 157 6.80 -2.53 15.47
C HIS A 157 5.69 -1.48 15.34
N GLU A 158 4.71 -1.70 14.47
CA GLU A 158 3.52 -0.86 14.32
C GLU A 158 2.76 -0.76 15.64
N LYS A 159 2.45 -1.90 16.28
CA LYS A 159 1.77 -1.95 17.59
C LYS A 159 2.53 -1.22 18.68
N ARG A 160 3.86 -1.36 18.72
CA ARG A 160 4.72 -0.65 19.67
C ARG A 160 4.67 0.85 19.47
N ILE A 161 4.91 1.33 18.25
CA ILE A 161 4.84 2.77 17.94
C ILE A 161 3.44 3.27 18.28
N TYR A 162 2.40 2.54 17.90
CA TYR A 162 1.03 2.92 18.22
C TYR A 162 0.82 3.05 19.74
N GLY A 163 1.34 2.11 20.55
CA GLY A 163 1.28 2.18 22.01
C GLY A 163 2.08 3.33 22.61
N GLU A 164 3.28 3.59 22.11
CA GLU A 164 4.12 4.72 22.58
C GLU A 164 3.47 6.07 22.25
N VAL A 165 2.90 6.16 21.05
CA VAL A 165 2.44 7.41 20.48
C VAL A 165 1.00 7.71 20.93
N PHE A 166 0.12 6.70 20.98
CA PHE A 166 -1.32 6.80 21.29
C PHE A 166 -1.80 5.92 22.45
N GLY A 167 -0.90 5.27 23.19
CA GLY A 167 -1.31 4.48 24.35
C GLY A 167 -1.62 5.35 25.58
N PRO A 168 -2.25 4.79 26.61
CA PRO A 168 -2.61 5.51 27.84
C PRO A 168 -1.43 6.19 28.55
N SER A 169 -0.21 5.69 28.32
CA SER A 169 1.05 6.23 28.82
C SER A 169 1.54 7.48 28.06
N SER A 170 0.94 7.81 26.91
CA SER A 170 1.29 9.01 26.14
C SER A 170 0.73 10.27 26.81
N PRO A 171 1.53 11.34 27.02
CA PRO A 171 1.04 12.62 27.53
C PRO A 171 -0.08 13.23 26.68
N HIS A 172 -0.17 12.81 25.41
CA HIS A 172 -1.17 13.24 24.44
C HIS A 172 -2.31 12.23 24.25
N TYR A 173 -2.40 11.18 25.08
CA TYR A 173 -3.42 10.13 24.97
C TYR A 173 -4.86 10.67 24.91
N LYS A 174 -5.17 11.66 25.76
CA LYS A 174 -6.48 12.32 25.82
C LYS A 174 -6.70 13.38 24.72
N PHE A 175 -5.65 13.73 23.99
CA PHE A 175 -5.66 14.69 22.89
C PHE A 175 -5.21 13.95 21.63
N LEU A 176 -6.02 12.98 21.19
CA LEU A 176 -5.73 12.10 20.05
C LEU A 176 -5.32 12.93 18.82
N PRO A 177 -4.04 12.95 18.39
CA PRO A 177 -3.68 13.66 17.19
C PRO A 177 -4.07 12.84 15.97
N LYS A 178 -4.40 13.53 14.89
CA LYS A 178 -4.38 13.04 13.51
C LYS A 178 -3.04 12.38 13.22
N ARG A 179 -2.98 11.07 12.94
CA ARG A 179 -1.71 10.33 12.79
C ARG A 179 -1.80 9.16 11.81
N SER A 180 -2.22 9.49 10.59
CA SER A 180 -2.17 8.67 9.37
C SER A 180 -0.78 8.24 8.87
N TYR A 181 0.31 8.48 9.61
CA TYR A 181 1.68 8.15 9.17
C TYR A 181 2.17 6.76 9.58
N ILE A 182 1.44 6.04 10.43
CA ILE A 182 1.80 4.69 10.88
C ILE A 182 0.89 3.71 10.13
N PRO A 183 1.41 3.02 9.10
CA PRO A 183 0.62 2.07 8.32
C PRO A 183 0.06 0.98 9.21
N THR A 184 -1.23 0.70 9.09
CA THR A 184 -1.85 -0.38 9.87
C THR A 184 -1.72 -1.71 9.14
N ILE A 185 -1.31 -2.73 9.89
CA ILE A 185 -1.20 -4.11 9.40
C ILE A 185 -2.27 -4.95 10.08
N VAL A 186 -3.00 -5.72 9.27
CA VAL A 186 -4.03 -6.65 9.71
C VAL A 186 -3.48 -8.06 9.60
N SER A 187 -3.66 -8.83 10.67
CA SER A 187 -3.23 -10.23 10.74
C SER A 187 -4.22 -11.00 11.63
N PRO A 188 -5.32 -11.53 11.06
CA PRO A 188 -6.40 -12.14 11.84
C PRO A 188 -5.96 -13.36 12.66
N ASP A 189 -5.00 -14.14 12.14
CA ASP A 189 -4.54 -15.42 12.71
C ASP A 189 -3.00 -15.56 12.73
N GLN A 190 -2.26 -14.47 12.48
CA GLN A 190 -0.79 -14.47 12.31
C GLN A 190 -0.27 -15.31 11.13
N SER A 191 -1.14 -15.83 10.26
CA SER A 191 -0.73 -16.58 9.06
C SER A 191 -0.40 -15.68 7.88
N GLU A 192 -1.05 -14.51 7.82
CA GLU A 192 -0.85 -13.51 6.78
C GLU A 192 -0.76 -12.10 7.38
N TYR A 193 0.02 -11.23 6.73
CA TYR A 193 0.14 -9.82 7.08
C TYR A 193 -0.34 -8.97 5.92
N ILE A 194 -1.48 -8.32 6.12
CA ILE A 194 -2.16 -7.53 5.09
C ILE A 194 -1.97 -6.05 5.42
N LEU A 195 -1.52 -5.26 4.45
CA LEU A 195 -1.53 -3.80 4.57
C LEU A 195 -2.98 -3.31 4.49
N ASN A 196 -3.48 -2.70 5.57
CA ASN A 196 -4.74 -1.98 5.54
C ASN A 196 -4.54 -0.66 4.78
N VAL A 197 -5.11 -0.54 3.58
CA VAL A 197 -4.96 0.67 2.75
C VAL A 197 -5.89 1.79 3.17
N LEU A 198 -6.98 1.49 3.89
CA LEU A 198 -7.98 2.47 4.32
C LEU A 198 -7.61 3.18 5.63
N TYR A 199 -6.54 2.75 6.30
CA TYR A 199 -6.18 3.23 7.64
C TYR A 199 -6.08 4.75 7.75
N ILE A 200 -5.61 5.45 6.69
CA ILE A 200 -5.53 6.91 6.67
C ILE A 200 -6.93 7.52 6.78
N LEU A 201 -7.86 7.05 5.96
CA LEU A 201 -9.25 7.52 5.97
C LEU A 201 -9.97 7.11 7.25
N GLU A 202 -9.74 5.90 7.75
CA GLU A 202 -10.29 5.42 9.03
C GLU A 202 -9.83 6.29 10.20
N MET A 203 -8.65 6.91 10.12
CA MET A 203 -8.11 7.79 11.17
C MET A 203 -8.45 9.26 10.97
N GLU A 204 -8.38 9.76 9.74
CA GLU A 204 -8.46 11.20 9.42
C GLU A 204 -9.83 11.65 8.93
N GLY A 205 -10.69 10.71 8.51
CA GLY A 205 -11.98 10.98 7.87
C GLY A 205 -11.88 11.47 6.43
N SER A 206 -10.76 12.07 6.04
CA SER A 206 -10.53 12.58 4.69
C SER A 206 -9.04 12.60 4.34
N ILE A 207 -8.73 12.59 3.05
CA ILE A 207 -7.37 12.66 2.51
C ILE A 207 -7.37 13.42 1.18
N GLN A 208 -6.35 14.25 0.98
CA GLN A 208 -6.09 14.88 -0.32
C GLN A 208 -5.40 13.88 -1.26
N LEU A 209 -6.04 13.54 -2.37
CA LEU A 209 -5.48 12.68 -3.43
C LEU A 209 -5.40 13.45 -4.75
N GLY A 210 -4.20 13.91 -5.09
CA GLY A 210 -4.04 14.84 -6.21
C GLY A 210 -4.79 16.14 -5.90
N ASP A 211 -5.67 16.57 -6.81
CA ASP A 211 -6.42 17.82 -6.66
C ASP A 211 -7.77 17.65 -5.94
N ALA A 212 -8.16 16.41 -5.61
CA ALA A 212 -9.42 16.11 -4.94
C ALA A 212 -9.23 15.81 -3.45
N LEU A 213 -10.05 16.43 -2.60
CA LEU A 213 -10.26 15.99 -1.23
C LEU A 213 -11.30 14.88 -1.24
N ILE A 214 -10.95 13.71 -0.70
CA ILE A 214 -11.85 12.56 -0.64
C ILE A 214 -12.12 12.22 0.82
N THR A 215 -13.39 12.08 1.18
CA THR A 215 -13.80 11.61 2.49
C THR A 215 -13.94 10.08 2.54
N HIS A 216 -13.93 9.54 3.75
CA HIS A 216 -14.14 8.11 3.99
C HIS A 216 -15.49 7.63 3.44
N CYS A 217 -16.57 8.38 3.69
CA CYS A 217 -17.90 8.07 3.18
C CYS A 217 -17.96 8.09 1.64
N GLU A 218 -17.45 9.16 1.01
CA GLU A 218 -17.44 9.26 -0.46
C GLU A 218 -16.66 8.10 -1.11
N LEU A 219 -15.50 7.75 -0.55
CA LEU A 219 -14.73 6.61 -1.06
C LEU A 219 -15.50 5.30 -0.89
N LYS A 220 -16.10 5.05 0.28
CA LYS A 220 -16.90 3.84 0.52
C LYS A 220 -18.07 3.74 -0.45
N ASP A 221 -18.81 4.81 -0.66
CA ASP A 221 -19.99 4.83 -1.53
C ASP A 221 -19.61 4.62 -2.99
N ASN A 222 -18.59 5.34 -3.47
CA ASN A 222 -18.08 5.22 -4.84
C ASN A 222 -17.56 3.81 -5.12
N VAL A 223 -16.70 3.27 -4.25
CA VAL A 223 -16.12 1.94 -4.44
C VAL A 223 -17.19 0.85 -4.35
N THR A 224 -18.12 0.96 -3.40
CA THR A 224 -19.21 -0.02 -3.24
C THR A 224 -20.12 -0.03 -4.46
N SER A 225 -20.50 1.14 -4.99
CA SER A 225 -21.32 1.25 -6.20
C SER A 225 -20.63 0.60 -7.40
N ASN A 226 -19.34 0.87 -7.60
CA ASN A 226 -18.55 0.25 -8.66
C ASN A 226 -18.44 -1.28 -8.50
N LEU A 227 -18.26 -1.76 -7.26
CA LEU A 227 -18.20 -3.19 -6.96
C LEU A 227 -19.53 -3.88 -7.26
N LEU A 228 -20.68 -3.28 -6.92
CA LEU A 228 -22.00 -3.84 -7.20
C LEU A 228 -22.24 -4.01 -8.72
N ILE A 229 -21.88 -3.01 -9.52
CA ILE A 229 -21.95 -3.08 -10.99
C ILE A 229 -21.09 -4.24 -11.51
N LYS A 230 -19.85 -4.37 -11.02
CA LYS A 230 -18.94 -5.45 -11.41
C LYS A 230 -19.45 -6.82 -10.95
N ILE A 231 -20.02 -6.94 -9.75
CA ILE A 231 -20.60 -8.18 -9.24
C ILE A 231 -21.74 -8.65 -10.13
N GLU A 232 -22.66 -7.75 -10.51
CA GLU A 232 -23.78 -8.10 -11.39
C GLU A 232 -23.31 -8.53 -12.78
N LYS A 233 -22.33 -7.80 -13.35
CA LYS A 233 -21.69 -8.15 -14.64
C LYS A 233 -21.07 -9.56 -14.60
N HIS A 234 -20.44 -9.92 -13.49
CA HIS A 234 -19.70 -11.18 -13.34
C HIS A 234 -20.45 -12.26 -12.55
N LYS A 235 -21.77 -12.13 -12.34
CA LYS A 235 -22.56 -13.06 -11.52
C LYS A 235 -22.47 -14.54 -11.90
N LYS A 236 -22.10 -14.83 -13.16
CA LYS A 236 -21.92 -16.20 -13.69
C LYS A 236 -20.51 -16.75 -13.51
N ASP A 237 -19.55 -15.94 -13.07
CA ASP A 237 -18.17 -16.34 -12.77
C ASP A 237 -17.94 -16.30 -11.24
N PRO A 238 -18.00 -17.46 -10.56
CA PRO A 238 -17.79 -17.53 -9.11
C PRO A 238 -16.38 -17.11 -8.68
N HIS A 239 -15.38 -17.30 -9.55
CA HIS A 239 -13.99 -16.97 -9.24
C HIS A 239 -13.80 -15.45 -9.16
N ILE A 240 -14.34 -14.70 -10.14
CA ILE A 240 -14.30 -13.24 -10.13
C ILE A 240 -15.20 -12.69 -9.02
N THR A 241 -16.44 -13.18 -8.92
CA THR A 241 -17.42 -12.71 -7.93
C THR A 241 -16.91 -12.83 -6.50
N ARG A 242 -16.22 -13.93 -6.16
CA ARG A 242 -15.61 -14.11 -4.83
C ARG A 242 -14.59 -13.02 -4.50
N LYS A 243 -13.75 -12.60 -5.46
CA LYS A 243 -12.76 -11.53 -5.26
C LYS A 243 -13.44 -10.18 -5.05
N LEU A 244 -14.50 -9.90 -5.80
CA LEU A 244 -15.28 -8.67 -5.68
C LEU A 244 -16.03 -8.60 -4.34
N LEU A 245 -16.66 -9.69 -3.92
CA LEU A 245 -17.34 -9.79 -2.63
C LEU A 245 -16.36 -9.63 -1.45
N TRP A 246 -15.19 -10.25 -1.53
CA TRP A 246 -14.13 -10.05 -0.53
C TRP A 246 -13.79 -8.57 -0.39
N LYS A 247 -13.62 -7.85 -1.52
CA LYS A 247 -13.32 -6.42 -1.47
C LYS A 247 -14.49 -5.60 -0.95
N LYS A 248 -15.73 -5.92 -1.34
CA LYS A 248 -16.93 -5.27 -0.82
C LYS A 248 -16.98 -5.36 0.71
N ASN A 249 -16.82 -6.56 1.26
CA ASN A 249 -16.81 -6.78 2.71
C ASN A 249 -15.67 -6.00 3.39
N TYR A 250 -14.49 -5.96 2.76
CA TYR A 250 -13.36 -5.14 3.22
C TYR A 250 -13.70 -3.64 3.28
N ILE A 251 -14.38 -3.09 2.28
CA ILE A 251 -14.79 -1.67 2.28
C ILE A 251 -15.87 -1.41 3.32
N GLU A 252 -16.89 -2.26 3.38
CA GLU A 252 -18.04 -2.08 4.27
C GLU A 252 -17.65 -2.13 5.75
N SER A 253 -16.70 -3.01 6.11
CA SER A 253 -16.19 -3.15 7.47
C SER A 253 -15.26 -2.01 7.93
N SER A 254 -14.88 -1.09 7.04
CA SER A 254 -14.10 0.09 7.39
C SER A 254 -14.95 1.13 8.12
N ILE A 255 -14.44 1.71 9.22
CA ILE A 255 -15.18 2.59 10.14
C ILE A 255 -14.32 3.83 10.46
N LEU A 256 -14.92 4.94 10.88
CA LEU A 256 -14.17 6.08 11.40
C LEU A 256 -13.79 5.88 12.86
N SER A 257 -12.49 5.97 13.15
CA SER A 257 -11.94 5.87 14.50
C SER A 257 -12.27 7.08 15.38
N LEU A 258 -12.70 8.19 14.77
CA LEU A 258 -13.14 9.40 15.47
C LEU A 258 -14.60 9.32 15.95
N GLU A 259 -15.41 8.46 15.33
CA GLU A 259 -16.85 8.34 15.59
C GLU A 259 -17.20 7.14 16.47
N SER A 260 -16.24 6.25 16.73
CA SER A 260 -16.45 5.04 17.55
C SER A 260 -15.25 4.79 18.47
N GLU A 261 -15.51 4.55 19.77
CA GLU A 261 -14.47 4.22 20.77
C GLU A 261 -13.73 2.90 20.43
N GLY A 262 -14.36 2.07 19.62
CA GLY A 262 -13.71 0.92 19.01
C GLY A 262 -12.87 1.37 17.83
N LYS A 263 -11.54 1.32 17.99
CA LYS A 263 -10.58 1.44 16.88
C LYS A 263 -11.17 0.77 15.63
N SER A 264 -11.42 1.57 14.59
CA SER A 264 -11.66 0.99 13.29
C SER A 264 -10.37 0.29 12.91
N PHE A 265 -10.48 -1.02 12.92
CA PHE A 265 -9.65 -1.86 12.14
C PHE A 265 -10.63 -2.39 11.11
N THR A 266 -10.22 -2.62 9.88
CA THR A 266 -10.98 -3.48 8.98
C THR A 266 -11.02 -4.87 9.64
N ARG A 267 -11.96 -5.04 10.59
CA ARG A 267 -11.94 -6.07 11.62
C ARG A 267 -12.40 -7.32 10.90
N LEU A 268 -11.45 -8.21 10.65
CA LEU A 268 -11.67 -9.55 10.10
C LEU A 268 -12.01 -9.50 8.60
N VAL A 269 -10.97 -9.35 7.77
CA VAL A 269 -11.05 -9.91 6.41
C VAL A 269 -10.64 -11.36 6.43
#